data_AF-A0AA38YTU0-F1
#
_entry.id   AF-A0AA38YTU0-F1
#
_cell.length_a   1.000
_cell.length_b   1.000
_cell.length_c   1.000
_cell.angle_alpha   90.00
_cell.angle_beta   90.00
_cell.angle_gamma   90.00
#
_symmetry.space_group_name_H-M   'P 1'
#
loop_
_entity.id
_entity.type
_entity.pdbx_description
1 polymer ?
#
loop_
_entity_poly.entity_id
_entity_poly.type
_entity_poly.pdbx_seq_one_letter_code
_entity_poly.pdbx_strand_id
1 'polypeptide(L)'
;MAVTGVAVNCYWNGRVRKESNDVVYEGAKVNVMPIKVFHGTTYAGLLDKIYATTAIDRQNFELNIICRYPISSQEYKPIPIKNDEGVELLLEVPSRSGVYCVEIYLEEEPAPLRVLEATALLTKETNAVEVGDDGKNNGETSSKLSNDPPKIDDNKVLIGDRRKWEELNINCLVNVFQKVGMETLFLDVPLVCKSWYKATLHPMCWQHLIFPENFNSFEDRIMKEYQKEIPITSFIKFIVNRSSRCATTLMLPYRCSEEGLEYAAKQCPALKVFGLHGYLSLKNASIIPKLIRNWKNLEVLRLMMAPHYVPEILIQISLHCKNFFQLMLPKSYVGDNEASAIVAYLPKIKHLFLKGATIEKKNLVMILRRCRELVRLDVRDCFLFEESDAEILELASHIPSFRCEGSTHIDNYEDRELQIALCRMEGNNFSLGEWDNPFDWNFVS
;
A
#
# COMPACT_ATOMS: atom_id res chain seq x y z
N MET A 1 -22.67 -47.17 -23.97
CA MET A 1 -21.39 -46.93 -24.66
C MET A 1 -20.31 -46.90 -23.60
N ALA A 2 -19.19 -47.62 -23.80
CA ALA A 2 -18.07 -47.56 -22.87
C ALA A 2 -17.52 -46.13 -22.81
N VAL A 3 -17.33 -45.58 -21.61
CA VAL A 3 -16.76 -44.25 -21.43
C VAL A 3 -15.29 -44.32 -21.80
N THR A 4 -14.96 -43.99 -23.05
CA THR A 4 -13.57 -43.97 -23.54
C THR A 4 -12.87 -42.74 -22.97
N GLY A 5 -11.80 -42.96 -22.21
CA GLY A 5 -10.95 -41.89 -21.68
C GLY A 5 -9.70 -41.74 -22.53
N VAL A 6 -9.38 -40.50 -22.91
CA VAL A 6 -8.17 -40.10 -23.63
C VAL A 6 -7.06 -39.78 -22.64
N ALA A 7 -5.85 -40.28 -22.90
CA ALA A 7 -4.66 -39.92 -22.13
C ALA A 7 -4.09 -38.60 -22.66
N VAL A 8 -3.95 -37.61 -21.77
CA VAL A 8 -3.45 -36.27 -22.08
C VAL A 8 -2.19 -36.00 -21.27
N ASN A 9 -1.04 -35.86 -21.94
CA ASN A 9 0.22 -35.47 -21.32
C ASN A 9 0.24 -33.96 -21.08
N CYS A 10 0.27 -33.56 -19.81
CA CYS A 10 0.37 -32.16 -19.41
C CYS A 10 1.82 -31.81 -19.16
N TYR A 11 2.35 -30.81 -19.86
CA TYR A 11 3.68 -30.26 -19.59
C TYR A 11 3.57 -28.85 -18.98
N TRP A 12 4.38 -28.56 -17.96
CA TRP A 12 4.44 -27.24 -17.31
C TRP A 12 5.89 -26.85 -16.95
N ASN A 13 6.10 -25.61 -16.48
CA ASN A 13 7.42 -24.99 -16.20
C ASN A 13 8.31 -24.73 -17.44
N GLY A 14 7.70 -24.59 -18.61
CA GLY A 14 8.36 -24.18 -19.85
C GLY A 14 7.56 -23.13 -20.61
N ARG A 15 8.00 -22.84 -21.84
CA ARG A 15 7.27 -22.02 -22.80
C ARG A 15 7.26 -22.68 -24.17
N VAL A 16 6.17 -22.47 -24.89
CA VAL A 16 6.01 -22.89 -26.27
C VAL A 16 6.88 -22.02 -27.16
N ARG A 17 7.72 -22.69 -27.95
CA ARG A 17 8.47 -22.11 -29.05
C ARG A 17 8.00 -22.74 -30.35
N LYS A 18 7.63 -21.88 -31.31
CA LYS A 18 7.18 -22.33 -32.63
C LYS A 18 8.39 -22.59 -33.53
N GLU A 19 8.48 -23.79 -34.06
CA GLU A 19 9.38 -24.14 -35.16
C GLU A 19 8.62 -24.26 -36.48
N SER A 20 9.33 -24.41 -37.60
CA SER A 20 8.73 -24.36 -38.94
C SER A 20 7.63 -25.42 -39.16
N ASN A 21 7.77 -26.61 -38.56
CA ASN A 21 6.81 -27.72 -38.70
C ASN A 21 6.37 -28.34 -37.35
N ASP A 22 6.84 -27.81 -36.22
CA ASP A 22 6.55 -28.39 -34.90
C ASP A 22 6.38 -27.32 -33.81
N VAL A 23 5.91 -27.76 -32.66
CA VAL A 23 5.72 -27.02 -31.42
C VAL A 23 6.64 -27.61 -30.37
N VAL A 24 7.67 -26.87 -29.98
CA VAL A 24 8.62 -27.29 -28.94
C VAL A 24 8.24 -26.60 -27.63
N TYR A 25 8.36 -27.32 -26.51
CA TYR A 25 8.12 -26.77 -25.17
C TYR A 25 9.42 -26.81 -24.37
N GLU A 26 10.03 -25.64 -24.14
CA GLU A 26 11.37 -25.51 -23.55
C GLU A 26 11.31 -24.85 -22.16
N GLY A 27 12.10 -25.36 -21.21
CA GLY A 27 12.21 -24.80 -19.86
C GLY A 27 13.32 -25.46 -19.04
N ALA A 28 13.86 -24.74 -18.05
CA ALA A 28 14.99 -25.24 -17.24
C ALA A 28 14.62 -26.48 -16.39
N LYS A 29 13.33 -26.68 -16.08
CA LYS A 29 12.78 -27.82 -15.32
C LYS A 29 11.37 -28.17 -15.80
N VAL A 30 11.22 -28.54 -17.07
CA VAL A 30 9.93 -28.99 -17.63
C VAL A 30 9.48 -30.26 -16.92
N ASN A 31 8.26 -30.24 -16.38
CA ASN A 31 7.60 -31.42 -15.81
C ASN A 31 6.57 -31.97 -16.78
N VAL A 32 6.31 -33.29 -16.70
CA VAL A 32 5.26 -33.96 -17.47
C VAL A 32 4.47 -34.92 -16.59
N MET A 33 3.14 -34.90 -16.70
CA MET A 33 2.27 -35.86 -16.03
C MET A 33 1.05 -36.17 -16.89
N PRO A 34 0.72 -37.45 -17.13
CA PRO A 34 -0.48 -37.84 -17.85
C PRO A 34 -1.72 -37.69 -16.97
N ILE A 35 -2.78 -37.11 -17.53
CA ILE A 35 -4.13 -37.10 -16.95
C ILE A 35 -5.10 -37.86 -17.85
N LYS A 36 -6.12 -38.47 -17.25
CA LYS A 36 -7.19 -39.15 -18.00
C LYS A 36 -8.40 -38.23 -18.14
N VAL A 37 -8.76 -37.92 -19.38
CA VAL A 37 -9.88 -37.01 -19.72
C VAL A 37 -10.94 -37.79 -20.49
N PHE A 38 -12.20 -37.70 -20.07
CA PHE A 38 -13.30 -38.46 -20.68
C PHE A 38 -14.08 -37.58 -21.67
N HIS A 39 -14.66 -38.18 -22.72
CA HIS A 39 -15.59 -37.45 -23.58
C HIS A 39 -16.73 -36.82 -22.77
N GLY A 40 -17.09 -35.58 -23.09
CA GLY A 40 -18.04 -34.76 -22.33
C GLY A 40 -17.43 -34.01 -21.14
N THR A 41 -16.10 -34.04 -20.93
CA THR A 41 -15.44 -33.17 -19.95
C THR A 41 -15.53 -31.71 -20.41
N THR A 42 -16.03 -30.82 -19.56
CA THR A 42 -16.03 -29.36 -19.82
C THR A 42 -14.63 -28.77 -19.62
N TYR A 43 -14.41 -27.57 -20.14
CA TYR A 43 -13.20 -26.78 -19.92
C TYR A 43 -12.93 -26.55 -18.43
N ALA A 44 -13.97 -26.25 -17.65
CA ALA A 44 -13.86 -26.14 -16.20
C ALA A 44 -13.39 -27.47 -15.55
N GLY A 45 -13.96 -28.60 -15.97
CA GLY A 45 -13.56 -29.92 -15.48
C GLY A 45 -12.15 -30.32 -15.90
N LEU A 46 -11.68 -29.87 -17.07
CA LEU A 46 -10.29 -30.04 -17.50
C LEU A 46 -9.33 -29.24 -16.62
N LEU A 47 -9.64 -27.96 -16.35
CA LEU A 47 -8.86 -27.11 -15.47
C LEU A 47 -8.73 -27.69 -14.07
N ASP A 48 -9.83 -28.18 -13.47
CA ASP A 48 -9.81 -28.77 -12.13
C ASP A 48 -8.85 -29.96 -12.04
N LYS A 49 -8.80 -30.81 -13.08
CA LYS A 49 -7.86 -31.93 -13.16
C LYS A 49 -6.41 -31.45 -13.30
N ILE A 50 -6.16 -30.43 -14.12
CA ILE A 50 -4.83 -29.88 -14.32
C ILE A 50 -4.30 -29.28 -13.01
N TYR A 51 -5.09 -28.46 -12.32
CA TYR A 51 -4.70 -27.87 -11.04
C TYR A 51 -4.45 -28.92 -9.96
N ALA A 52 -5.32 -29.94 -9.88
CA ALA A 52 -5.12 -31.06 -8.93
C ALA A 52 -3.82 -31.85 -9.20
N THR A 53 -3.33 -31.85 -10.44
CA THR A 53 -2.17 -32.65 -10.85
C THR A 53 -0.85 -31.87 -10.78
N THR A 54 -0.87 -30.59 -11.15
CA THR A 54 0.34 -29.79 -11.38
C THR A 54 0.83 -29.00 -10.16
N ALA A 55 0.03 -28.95 -9.09
CA ALA A 55 0.25 -28.10 -7.91
C ALA A 55 0.41 -26.60 -8.23
N ILE A 56 -0.05 -26.15 -9.40
CA ILE A 56 -0.05 -24.74 -9.80
C ILE A 56 -1.12 -24.00 -9.00
N ASP A 57 -0.75 -22.85 -8.44
CA ASP A 57 -1.66 -22.06 -7.62
C ASP A 57 -2.70 -21.32 -8.46
N ARG A 58 -3.95 -21.83 -8.41
CA ARG A 58 -5.13 -21.26 -9.06
C ARG A 58 -5.45 -19.83 -8.63
N GLN A 59 -4.92 -19.36 -7.50
CA GLN A 59 -5.14 -18.00 -6.99
C GLN A 59 -4.18 -16.98 -7.60
N ASN A 60 -3.02 -17.41 -8.09
CA ASN A 60 -1.94 -16.51 -8.51
C ASN A 60 -1.71 -16.51 -10.03
N PHE A 61 -2.15 -17.57 -10.73
CA PHE A 61 -1.89 -17.75 -12.16
C PHE A 61 -3.14 -18.23 -12.91
N GLU A 62 -3.40 -17.63 -14.07
CA GLU A 62 -4.24 -18.23 -15.10
C GLU A 62 -3.38 -19.15 -15.96
N LEU A 63 -3.95 -20.29 -16.34
CA LEU A 63 -3.29 -21.24 -17.23
C LEU A 63 -3.67 -20.97 -18.68
N ASN A 64 -2.68 -20.67 -19.50
CA ASN A 64 -2.81 -20.75 -20.94
C ASN A 64 -2.52 -22.19 -21.38
N ILE A 65 -3.58 -22.91 -21.77
CA ILE A 65 -3.52 -24.30 -22.19
C ILE A 65 -3.37 -24.35 -23.71
N ILE A 66 -2.27 -24.91 -24.19
CA ILE A 66 -1.96 -24.99 -25.62
C ILE A 66 -1.87 -26.45 -26.03
N CYS A 67 -2.77 -26.90 -26.91
CA CYS A 67 -2.73 -28.22 -27.51
C CYS A 67 -1.71 -28.26 -28.66
N ARG A 68 -0.84 -29.27 -28.67
CA ARG A 68 -0.01 -29.59 -29.84
C ARG A 68 -0.84 -30.40 -30.85
N TYR A 69 -1.55 -29.69 -31.72
CA TYR A 69 -2.53 -30.30 -32.62
C TYR A 69 -1.88 -30.82 -33.91
N PRO A 70 -2.09 -32.11 -34.28
CA PRO A 70 -1.57 -32.67 -35.52
C PRO A 70 -2.39 -32.20 -36.73
N ILE A 71 -1.73 -31.60 -37.70
CA ILE A 71 -2.33 -31.23 -39.00
C ILE A 71 -2.04 -32.29 -40.05
N SER A 72 -0.85 -32.87 -40.00
CA SER A 72 -0.44 -34.01 -40.80
C SER A 72 0.44 -34.94 -39.96
N SER A 73 0.95 -36.02 -40.55
CA SER A 73 1.86 -36.95 -39.86
C SER A 73 3.19 -36.32 -39.43
N GLN A 74 3.55 -35.14 -39.95
CA GLN A 74 4.83 -34.47 -39.67
C GLN A 74 4.67 -32.97 -39.34
N GLU A 75 3.44 -32.47 -39.21
CA GLU A 75 3.18 -31.05 -38.94
C GLU A 75 2.25 -30.88 -37.74
N TYR A 76 2.69 -30.08 -36.77
CA TYR A 76 1.92 -29.73 -35.58
C TYR A 76 1.75 -28.21 -35.46
N LYS A 77 0.58 -27.78 -34.96
CA LYS A 77 0.33 -26.37 -34.61
C LYS A 77 -0.12 -26.21 -33.17
N PRO A 78 0.28 -25.11 -32.52
CA PRO A 78 -0.19 -24.80 -31.18
C PRO A 78 -1.62 -24.26 -31.29
N ILE A 79 -2.59 -24.97 -30.73
CA ILE A 79 -4.00 -24.54 -30.66
C ILE A 79 -4.34 -24.21 -29.21
N PRO A 80 -4.69 -22.95 -28.88
CA PRO A 80 -5.09 -22.60 -27.54
C PRO A 80 -6.47 -23.21 -27.21
N ILE A 81 -6.57 -23.86 -26.05
CA ILE A 81 -7.82 -24.42 -25.52
C ILE A 81 -8.39 -23.41 -24.52
N LYS A 82 -9.55 -22.83 -24.84
CA LYS A 82 -10.14 -21.72 -24.05
C LYS A 82 -11.59 -21.95 -23.61
N ASN A 83 -12.25 -22.99 -24.11
CA ASN A 83 -13.67 -23.25 -23.91
C ASN A 83 -13.97 -24.75 -24.13
N ASP A 84 -15.23 -25.14 -23.91
CA ASP A 84 -15.69 -26.53 -24.02
C ASP A 84 -15.49 -27.10 -25.43
N GLU A 85 -15.71 -26.30 -26.49
CA GLU A 85 -15.45 -26.68 -27.88
C GLU A 85 -13.96 -27.04 -28.12
N GLY A 86 -13.04 -26.29 -27.50
CA GLY A 86 -11.61 -26.60 -27.55
C GLY A 86 -11.28 -27.93 -26.86
N VAL A 87 -11.97 -28.26 -25.76
CA VAL A 87 -11.80 -29.57 -25.09
C VAL A 87 -12.35 -30.70 -25.95
N GLU A 88 -13.46 -30.50 -26.63
CA GLU A 88 -13.98 -31.47 -27.59
C GLU A 88 -12.97 -31.72 -28.72
N LEU A 89 -12.42 -30.65 -29.30
CA LEU A 89 -11.38 -30.73 -30.34
C LEU A 89 -10.13 -31.47 -29.85
N LEU A 90 -9.70 -31.22 -28.60
CA LEU A 90 -8.59 -31.92 -27.95
C LEU A 90 -8.84 -33.44 -27.88
N LEU A 91 -10.07 -33.84 -27.52
CA LEU A 91 -10.43 -35.25 -27.33
C LEU A 91 -10.70 -36.00 -28.64
N GLU A 92 -10.93 -35.31 -29.74
CA GLU A 92 -11.06 -35.90 -31.07
C GLU A 92 -9.72 -36.24 -31.74
N VAL A 93 -8.60 -35.68 -31.24
CA VAL A 93 -7.26 -35.87 -31.82
C VAL A 93 -6.91 -37.34 -32.06
N PRO A 94 -7.09 -38.27 -31.09
CA PRO A 94 -6.75 -39.68 -31.29
C PRO A 94 -7.52 -40.35 -32.42
N SER A 95 -8.80 -39.99 -32.57
CA SER A 95 -9.69 -40.54 -33.61
C SER A 95 -9.36 -40.04 -35.01
N ARG A 96 -8.79 -38.84 -35.13
CA ARG A 96 -8.51 -38.18 -36.43
C ARG A 96 -7.09 -38.41 -36.96
N SER A 97 -6.12 -38.63 -36.08
CA SER A 97 -4.69 -38.56 -36.42
C SER A 97 -3.90 -39.85 -36.17
N GLY A 98 -4.50 -40.86 -35.54
CA GLY A 98 -3.81 -42.09 -35.15
C GLY A 98 -2.82 -41.93 -34.00
N VAL A 99 -2.79 -40.76 -33.35
CA VAL A 99 -1.93 -40.46 -32.20
C VAL A 99 -2.58 -41.02 -30.92
N TYR A 100 -1.83 -41.83 -30.16
CA TYR A 100 -2.36 -42.52 -28.97
C TYR A 100 -2.40 -41.65 -27.70
N CYS A 101 -1.72 -40.49 -27.69
CA CYS A 101 -1.68 -39.58 -26.55
C CYS A 101 -1.66 -38.12 -27.02
N VAL A 102 -2.50 -37.29 -26.40
CA VAL A 102 -2.61 -35.87 -26.73
C VAL A 102 -1.67 -35.07 -25.82
N GLU A 103 -0.96 -34.09 -26.37
CA GLU A 103 -0.02 -33.26 -25.61
C GLU A 103 -0.59 -31.86 -25.41
N ILE A 104 -0.58 -31.40 -24.16
CA ILE A 104 -0.91 -30.01 -23.82
C ILE A 104 0.26 -29.34 -23.08
N TYR A 105 0.52 -28.11 -23.45
CA TYR A 105 1.54 -27.24 -22.89
C TYR A 105 0.86 -26.17 -22.04
N LEU A 106 1.29 -26.06 -20.79
CA LEU A 106 0.73 -25.17 -19.80
C LEU A 106 1.67 -23.99 -19.60
N GLU A 107 1.26 -22.81 -20.02
CA GLU A 107 1.98 -21.58 -19.68
C GLU A 107 1.27 -20.85 -18.56
N GLU A 108 2.02 -20.52 -17.50
CA GLU A 108 1.52 -19.66 -16.44
C GLU A 108 1.45 -18.21 -16.93
N GLU A 109 0.24 -17.69 -17.02
CA GLU A 109 0.00 -16.27 -17.17
C GLU A 109 -0.40 -15.70 -15.81
N PRO A 110 0.25 -14.64 -15.31
CA PRO A 110 -0.25 -13.96 -14.12
C PRO A 110 -1.68 -13.49 -14.42
N ALA A 111 -2.62 -13.94 -13.61
CA ALA A 111 -4.05 -13.70 -13.84
C ALA A 111 -4.31 -12.19 -14.01
N PRO A 112 -5.24 -11.77 -14.91
CA PRO A 112 -5.62 -10.39 -15.07
C PRO A 112 -6.01 -9.77 -13.73
N LEU A 113 -5.28 -8.73 -13.37
CA LEU A 113 -5.26 -8.05 -12.08
C LEU A 113 -6.54 -7.31 -11.67
N ARG A 114 -7.66 -7.55 -12.33
CA ARG A 114 -8.90 -6.80 -12.10
C ARG A 114 -9.77 -7.35 -10.96
N VAL A 115 -9.54 -8.59 -10.53
CA VAL A 115 -10.46 -9.29 -9.61
C VAL A 115 -9.78 -9.88 -8.39
N LEU A 116 -8.52 -10.32 -8.47
CA LEU A 116 -7.89 -11.14 -7.42
C LEU A 116 -7.56 -10.40 -6.12
N GLU A 117 -7.09 -9.15 -6.19
CA GLU A 117 -6.91 -8.36 -4.96
C GLU A 117 -8.27 -8.07 -4.29
N ALA A 118 -9.34 -7.89 -5.09
CA ALA A 118 -10.69 -7.65 -4.61
C ALA A 118 -11.46 -8.92 -4.18
N THR A 119 -11.10 -10.12 -4.66
CA THR A 119 -11.68 -11.40 -4.18
C THR A 119 -10.91 -11.97 -2.99
N ALA A 120 -9.61 -11.69 -2.86
CA ALA A 120 -8.86 -11.96 -1.64
C ALA A 120 -9.37 -11.14 -0.43
N LEU A 121 -9.96 -9.96 -0.67
CA LEU A 121 -10.67 -9.16 0.34
C LEU A 121 -11.94 -9.87 0.87
N LEU A 122 -12.59 -10.71 0.06
CA LEU A 122 -13.87 -11.35 0.40
C LEU A 122 -13.72 -12.77 0.97
N THR A 123 -12.56 -13.41 0.80
CA THR A 123 -12.34 -14.82 1.17
C THR A 123 -11.56 -15.03 2.47
N LYS A 124 -10.92 -13.99 3.02
CA LYS A 124 -10.12 -14.09 4.26
C LYS A 124 -10.91 -14.01 5.57
N GLU A 125 -12.22 -13.76 5.54
CA GLU A 125 -13.05 -13.73 6.75
C GLU A 125 -13.63 -15.11 7.15
N THR A 126 -13.46 -16.17 6.35
CA THR A 126 -14.08 -17.47 6.66
C THR A 126 -13.16 -18.57 7.17
N ASN A 127 -11.84 -18.42 7.23
CA ASN A 127 -10.97 -19.48 7.74
C ASN A 127 -9.83 -18.95 8.62
N ALA A 128 -10.08 -18.87 9.92
CA ALA A 128 -9.06 -18.86 10.94
C ALA A 128 -9.06 -20.21 11.68
N VAL A 129 -8.10 -21.09 11.39
CA VAL A 129 -7.60 -22.13 12.33
C VAL A 129 -6.10 -22.34 12.05
N GLU A 130 -5.39 -22.55 13.14
CA GLU A 130 -3.95 -22.44 13.38
C GLU A 130 -3.05 -23.58 12.85
N VAL A 131 -1.75 -23.41 13.19
CA VAL A 131 -0.64 -24.38 13.34
C VAL A 131 0.20 -24.57 12.07
N GLY A 132 1.53 -24.50 12.06
CA GLY A 132 2.54 -24.36 13.11
C GLY A 132 3.90 -24.75 12.51
N ASP A 133 4.93 -23.99 12.88
CA ASP A 133 6.35 -24.31 13.09
C ASP A 133 7.26 -25.04 12.07
N ASP A 134 8.52 -24.57 12.15
CA ASP A 134 9.81 -25.23 12.00
C ASP A 134 10.41 -25.60 10.64
N GLY A 135 11.72 -25.31 10.51
CA GLY A 135 12.58 -26.06 9.59
C GLY A 135 13.70 -25.30 8.88
N LYS A 136 14.71 -24.89 9.64
CA LYS A 136 16.10 -24.56 9.26
C LYS A 136 16.71 -25.21 7.99
N ASN A 137 17.58 -24.39 7.39
CA ASN A 137 18.98 -24.64 6.98
C ASN A 137 19.36 -25.23 5.61
N ASN A 138 20.23 -24.43 4.98
CA ASN A 138 21.55 -24.73 4.39
C ASN A 138 21.64 -25.39 3.02
N GLY A 139 22.49 -24.78 2.19
CA GLY A 139 23.08 -25.40 1.01
C GLY A 139 23.70 -24.38 0.07
N GLU A 140 24.87 -23.85 0.44
CA GLU A 140 25.81 -23.27 -0.53
C GLU A 140 26.12 -24.29 -1.64
N THR A 141 26.29 -23.85 -2.88
CA THR A 141 27.56 -24.07 -3.61
C THR A 141 27.61 -23.36 -4.96
N SER A 142 28.81 -22.86 -5.20
CA SER A 142 29.36 -22.15 -6.36
C SER A 142 29.35 -22.95 -7.67
N SER A 143 29.22 -22.26 -8.81
CA SER A 143 30.13 -22.44 -9.96
C SER A 143 29.86 -21.37 -11.03
N LYS A 144 30.86 -20.50 -11.29
CA LYS A 144 31.79 -20.49 -12.44
C LYS A 144 31.23 -19.79 -13.69
N LEU A 145 31.72 -18.57 -13.88
CA LEU A 145 31.71 -17.82 -15.14
C LEU A 145 32.48 -18.58 -16.23
N SER A 146 31.87 -18.67 -17.41
CA SER A 146 32.58 -18.84 -18.68
C SER A 146 32.24 -17.65 -19.57
N ASN A 147 33.23 -16.82 -19.83
CA ASN A 147 33.16 -15.74 -20.82
C ASN A 147 33.41 -16.34 -22.21
N ASP A 148 32.51 -16.06 -23.15
CA ASP A 148 32.84 -15.91 -24.57
C ASP A 148 31.79 -14.97 -25.22
N PRO A 149 32.20 -13.90 -25.96
CA PRO A 149 31.26 -13.00 -26.61
C PRO A 149 30.99 -13.46 -28.06
N PRO A 150 29.74 -13.44 -28.56
CA PRO A 150 29.50 -13.52 -29.98
C PRO A 150 29.48 -12.13 -30.63
N LYS A 151 30.24 -12.07 -31.71
CA LYS A 151 30.38 -11.07 -32.78
C LYS A 151 29.14 -10.21 -33.06
N ILE A 152 29.40 -8.91 -33.20
CA ILE A 152 28.46 -7.89 -33.70
C ILE A 152 28.34 -8.06 -35.23
N ASP A 153 27.10 -8.19 -35.71
CA ASP A 153 26.74 -8.09 -37.12
C ASP A 153 26.19 -6.68 -37.37
N ASP A 154 26.98 -5.89 -38.10
CA ASP A 154 26.68 -4.52 -38.49
C ASP A 154 25.66 -4.53 -39.64
N ASN A 155 24.36 -4.51 -39.31
CA ASN A 155 23.33 -3.81 -40.08
C ASN A 155 21.95 -3.94 -39.43
N LYS A 156 21.66 -3.07 -38.46
CA LYS A 156 20.28 -2.68 -38.17
C LYS A 156 20.21 -1.20 -37.83
N VAL A 157 19.62 -0.47 -38.78
CA VAL A 157 19.25 0.93 -38.76
C VAL A 157 18.78 1.39 -37.37
N LEU A 158 19.48 2.39 -36.82
CA LEU A 158 19.18 3.09 -35.57
C LEU A 158 17.87 3.89 -35.69
N ILE A 159 16.72 3.22 -35.59
CA ILE A 159 15.55 3.86 -34.97
C ILE A 159 15.90 3.88 -33.49
N GLY A 160 16.23 5.06 -32.96
CA GLY A 160 16.73 5.23 -31.59
C GLY A 160 16.04 4.30 -30.61
N ASP A 161 16.82 3.37 -30.07
CA ASP A 161 16.39 2.32 -29.16
C ASP A 161 15.77 2.98 -27.93
N ARG A 162 14.46 3.21 -27.96
CA ARG A 162 13.72 3.78 -26.84
C ARG A 162 13.70 2.71 -25.76
N ARG A 163 14.74 2.72 -24.92
CA ARG A 163 14.84 1.89 -23.72
C ARG A 163 13.50 1.94 -23.01
N LYS A 164 12.86 0.80 -22.88
CA LYS A 164 11.52 0.76 -22.32
C LYS A 164 11.63 0.79 -20.80
N TRP A 165 10.78 1.57 -20.16
CA TRP A 165 10.73 1.64 -18.71
C TRP A 165 10.39 0.29 -18.06
N GLU A 166 9.76 -0.64 -18.80
CA GLU A 166 9.47 -2.01 -18.33
C GLU A 166 10.73 -2.87 -18.13
N GLU A 167 11.84 -2.51 -18.78
CA GLU A 167 13.13 -3.22 -18.74
C GLU A 167 14.08 -2.66 -17.67
N LEU A 168 13.67 -1.61 -16.95
CA LEU A 168 14.45 -1.09 -15.82
C LEU A 168 14.59 -2.14 -14.72
N ASN A 169 15.75 -2.12 -14.06
CA ASN A 169 15.97 -2.93 -12.87
C ASN A 169 14.86 -2.67 -11.84
N ILE A 170 14.34 -3.73 -11.23
CA ILE A 170 13.25 -3.64 -10.25
C ILE A 170 13.56 -2.67 -9.11
N ASN A 171 14.80 -2.58 -8.65
CA ASN A 171 15.20 -1.65 -7.60
C ASN A 171 15.08 -0.19 -8.05
N CYS A 172 15.36 0.10 -9.34
CA CYS A 172 15.15 1.43 -9.90
C CYS A 172 13.66 1.77 -9.96
N LEU A 173 12.81 0.82 -10.39
CA LEU A 173 11.35 1.00 -10.39
C LEU A 173 10.83 1.24 -8.98
N VAL A 174 11.26 0.44 -8.00
CA VAL A 174 10.88 0.61 -6.58
C VAL A 174 11.27 2.00 -6.05
N ASN A 175 12.47 2.50 -6.37
CA ASN A 175 12.91 3.83 -5.95
C ASN A 175 12.07 4.96 -6.57
N VAL A 176 11.58 4.77 -7.80
CA VAL A 176 10.65 5.71 -8.44
C VAL A 176 9.27 5.60 -7.77
N PHE A 177 8.76 4.39 -7.58
CA PHE A 177 7.42 4.12 -7.05
C PHE A 177 7.26 4.50 -5.58
N GLN A 178 8.33 4.57 -4.81
CA GLN A 178 8.31 5.19 -3.48
C GLN A 178 7.86 6.67 -3.50
N LYS A 179 7.99 7.36 -4.63
CA LYS A 179 7.76 8.81 -4.75
C LYS A 179 6.44 9.18 -5.41
N VAL A 180 5.71 8.23 -5.98
CA VAL A 180 4.47 8.53 -6.74
C VAL A 180 3.24 8.70 -5.86
N GLY A 181 3.32 8.31 -4.58
CA GLY A 181 2.20 8.34 -3.64
C GLY A 181 1.29 7.10 -3.71
N MET A 182 0.57 6.86 -2.61
CA MET A 182 -0.20 5.62 -2.42
C MET A 182 -1.33 5.45 -3.46
N GLU A 183 -2.07 6.52 -3.76
CA GLU A 183 -3.18 6.48 -4.71
C GLU A 183 -2.72 6.04 -6.11
N THR A 184 -1.67 6.68 -6.64
CA THR A 184 -1.09 6.32 -7.95
C THR A 184 -0.43 4.94 -7.93
N LEU A 185 0.21 4.57 -6.81
CA LEU A 185 0.79 3.24 -6.64
C LEU A 185 -0.27 2.12 -6.64
N PHE A 186 -1.50 2.43 -6.22
CA PHE A 186 -2.60 1.48 -6.18
C PHE A 186 -3.43 1.48 -7.47
N LEU A 187 -3.74 2.65 -8.03
CA LEU A 187 -4.71 2.78 -9.13
C LEU A 187 -4.08 2.90 -10.52
N ASP A 188 -2.83 3.36 -10.63
CA ASP A 188 -2.27 3.74 -11.93
C ASP A 188 -1.06 2.86 -12.30
N VAL A 189 -0.07 2.75 -11.42
CA VAL A 189 1.19 2.03 -11.70
C VAL A 189 0.99 0.54 -12.02
N PRO A 190 0.16 -0.23 -11.28
CA PRO A 190 -0.10 -1.63 -11.59
C PRO A 190 -0.70 -1.88 -12.97
N LEU A 191 -1.41 -0.89 -13.52
CA LEU A 191 -2.14 -1.02 -14.79
C LEU A 191 -1.27 -0.75 -16.03
N VAL A 192 -0.05 -0.23 -15.85
CA VAL A 192 0.84 0.12 -16.96
C VAL A 192 1.41 -1.12 -17.65
N CYS A 193 2.05 -2.02 -16.90
CA CYS A 193 2.58 -3.28 -17.43
C CYS A 193 2.89 -4.29 -16.31
N LYS A 194 3.13 -5.55 -16.68
CA LYS A 194 3.43 -6.65 -15.74
C LYS A 194 4.68 -6.38 -14.90
N SER A 195 5.70 -5.75 -15.49
CA SER A 195 6.96 -5.42 -14.77
C SER A 195 6.71 -4.40 -13.66
N TRP A 196 5.94 -3.35 -13.97
CA TRP A 196 5.59 -2.31 -13.01
C TRP A 196 4.72 -2.85 -11.88
N TYR A 197 3.72 -3.67 -12.19
CA TYR A 197 2.95 -4.37 -11.17
C TYR A 197 3.84 -5.19 -10.22
N LYS A 198 4.76 -6.02 -10.75
CA LYS A 198 5.68 -6.80 -9.92
C LYS A 198 6.53 -5.92 -9.00
N ALA A 199 6.97 -4.76 -9.50
CA ALA A 199 7.69 -3.79 -8.69
C ALA A 199 6.81 -3.14 -7.60
N THR A 200 5.51 -2.92 -7.83
CA THR A 200 4.62 -2.41 -6.76
C THR A 200 4.43 -3.42 -5.63
N LEU A 201 4.60 -4.74 -5.87
CA LEU A 201 4.54 -5.76 -4.81
C LEU A 201 5.68 -5.63 -3.78
N HIS A 202 6.73 -4.88 -4.10
CA HIS A 202 7.85 -4.71 -3.19
C HIS A 202 7.45 -3.86 -1.96
N PRO A 203 7.68 -4.31 -0.72
CA PRO A 203 7.23 -3.62 0.49
C PRO A 203 7.69 -2.16 0.61
N MET A 204 8.88 -1.86 0.07
CA MET A 204 9.44 -0.50 0.15
C MET A 204 8.62 0.53 -0.63
N CYS A 205 7.84 0.13 -1.64
CA CYS A 205 6.92 1.05 -2.32
C CYS A 205 5.82 1.58 -1.37
N TRP A 206 5.54 0.85 -0.28
CA TRP A 206 4.43 1.09 0.65
C TRP A 206 4.90 1.60 2.01
N GLN A 207 6.04 2.30 2.06
CA GLN A 207 6.53 2.93 3.30
C GLN A 207 5.67 4.13 3.72
N HIS A 208 5.08 4.84 2.76
CA HIS A 208 4.27 6.03 2.98
C HIS A 208 2.80 5.79 2.66
N LEU A 209 2.01 5.52 3.71
CA LEU A 209 0.59 5.20 3.62
C LEU A 209 -0.25 6.43 3.99
N ILE A 210 -0.37 7.35 3.04
CA ILE A 210 -1.12 8.61 3.22
C ILE A 210 -2.45 8.51 2.47
N PHE A 211 -3.54 8.31 3.22
CA PHE A 211 -4.88 8.28 2.64
C PHE A 211 -5.38 9.70 2.40
N PRO A 212 -6.07 9.96 1.27
CA PRO A 212 -6.57 11.29 0.94
C PRO A 212 -7.61 11.75 1.96
N GLU A 213 -7.66 13.06 2.19
CA GLU A 213 -8.63 13.68 3.08
C GLU A 213 -10.06 13.52 2.53
N ASN A 214 -10.24 13.80 1.23
CA ASN A 214 -11.46 13.48 0.50
C ASN A 214 -11.46 12.01 0.04
N PHE A 215 -11.71 11.11 0.98
CA PHE A 215 -11.77 9.68 0.67
C PHE A 215 -12.89 9.32 -0.33
N ASN A 216 -13.95 10.12 -0.44
CA ASN A 216 -15.06 9.83 -1.36
C ASN A 216 -14.61 9.85 -2.83
N SER A 217 -13.83 10.88 -3.21
CA SER A 217 -13.28 10.98 -4.56
C SER A 217 -12.39 9.78 -4.92
N PHE A 218 -11.65 9.29 -3.93
CA PHE A 218 -10.79 8.12 -4.07
C PHE A 218 -11.59 6.81 -4.12
N GLU A 219 -12.64 6.69 -3.30
CA GLU A 219 -13.60 5.60 -3.31
C GLU A 219 -14.30 5.49 -4.67
N ASP A 220 -14.73 6.61 -5.26
CA ASP A 220 -15.33 6.65 -6.60
C ASP A 220 -14.36 6.13 -7.68
N ARG A 221 -13.07 6.46 -7.60
CA ARG A 221 -12.05 5.93 -8.50
C ARG A 221 -11.88 4.42 -8.32
N ILE A 222 -11.83 3.94 -7.08
CA ILE A 222 -11.77 2.49 -6.78
C ILE A 222 -13.00 1.78 -7.37
N MET A 223 -14.19 2.32 -7.15
CA MET A 223 -15.44 1.78 -7.69
C MET A 223 -15.40 1.72 -9.22
N LYS A 224 -14.91 2.78 -9.87
CA LYS A 224 -14.82 2.82 -11.33
C LYS A 224 -13.84 1.79 -11.90
N GLU A 225 -12.70 1.60 -11.24
CA GLU A 225 -11.64 0.71 -11.73
C GLU A 225 -11.93 -0.76 -11.42
N TYR A 226 -12.43 -1.06 -10.22
CA TYR A 226 -12.61 -2.44 -9.73
C TYR A 226 -14.07 -2.91 -9.71
N GLN A 227 -15.04 -2.03 -9.98
CA GLN A 227 -16.49 -2.31 -10.01
C GLN A 227 -17.01 -2.96 -8.72
N LYS A 228 -16.39 -2.65 -7.57
CA LYS A 228 -16.74 -3.25 -6.28
C LYS A 228 -16.60 -2.25 -5.15
N GLU A 229 -17.60 -2.25 -4.28
CA GLU A 229 -17.54 -1.55 -3.00
C GLU A 229 -16.61 -2.32 -2.06
N ILE A 230 -15.64 -1.62 -1.48
CA ILE A 230 -14.67 -2.19 -0.57
C ILE A 230 -14.90 -1.56 0.80
N PRO A 231 -15.27 -2.34 1.83
CA PRO A 231 -15.37 -1.83 3.18
C PRO A 231 -14.06 -1.16 3.60
N ILE A 232 -14.15 0.07 4.14
CA ILE A 232 -12.98 0.91 4.46
C ILE A 232 -11.97 0.19 5.37
N THR A 233 -12.43 -0.56 6.36
CA THR A 233 -11.57 -1.32 7.27
C THR A 233 -10.76 -2.37 6.50
N SER A 234 -11.40 -3.11 5.59
CA SER A 234 -10.75 -4.13 4.77
C SER A 234 -9.74 -3.51 3.82
N PHE A 235 -10.06 -2.35 3.26
CA PHE A 235 -9.15 -1.59 2.42
C PHE A 235 -7.91 -1.12 3.20
N ILE A 236 -8.10 -0.55 4.40
CA ILE A 236 -6.97 -0.15 5.27
C ILE A 236 -6.08 -1.34 5.57
N LYS A 237 -6.65 -2.48 6.00
CA LYS A 237 -5.90 -3.71 6.29
C LYS A 237 -5.09 -4.17 5.07
N PHE A 238 -5.69 -4.12 3.88
CA PHE A 238 -5.02 -4.47 2.64
C PHE A 238 -3.80 -3.59 2.38
N ILE A 239 -3.98 -2.27 2.35
CA ILE A 239 -2.88 -1.31 2.08
C ILE A 239 -1.78 -1.43 3.14
N VAL A 240 -2.14 -1.58 4.41
CA VAL A 240 -1.18 -1.81 5.51
C VAL A 240 -0.37 -3.09 5.28
N ASN A 241 -1.00 -4.18 4.83
CA ASN A 241 -0.31 -5.44 4.55
C ASN A 241 0.66 -5.35 3.39
N ARG A 242 0.42 -4.48 2.41
CA ARG A 242 1.36 -4.22 1.30
C ARG A 242 2.71 -3.72 1.80
N SER A 243 2.73 -2.98 2.91
CA SER A 243 3.97 -2.50 3.53
C SER A 243 4.82 -3.60 4.15
N SER A 244 4.27 -4.80 4.40
CA SER A 244 4.95 -5.88 5.12
C SER A 244 5.67 -5.38 6.39
N ARG A 245 4.97 -4.56 7.17
CA ARG A 245 5.46 -3.94 8.41
C ARG A 245 6.60 -2.91 8.24
N CYS A 246 6.89 -2.50 7.00
CA CYS A 246 7.89 -1.50 6.67
C CYS A 246 7.33 -0.07 6.61
N ALA A 247 6.04 0.15 6.87
CA ALA A 247 5.44 1.48 6.88
C ALA A 247 6.12 2.40 7.90
N THR A 248 6.60 3.54 7.42
CA THR A 248 7.25 4.61 8.21
C THR A 248 6.36 5.84 8.35
N THR A 249 5.40 6.03 7.44
CA THR A 249 4.39 7.10 7.50
C THR A 249 3.00 6.51 7.36
N LEU A 250 2.08 6.94 8.24
CA LEU A 250 0.68 6.52 8.21
C LEU A 250 -0.23 7.71 8.51
N MET A 251 -1.16 7.96 7.60
CA MET A 251 -2.22 8.95 7.76
C MET A 251 -3.56 8.33 7.32
N LEU A 252 -4.41 7.98 8.28
CA LEU A 252 -5.61 7.17 8.06
C LEU A 252 -6.79 7.99 7.53
N PRO A 253 -7.71 7.39 6.73
CA PRO A 253 -8.84 8.10 6.13
C PRO A 253 -9.93 8.44 7.16
N TYR A 254 -10.68 9.52 6.95
CA TYR A 254 -11.64 10.05 7.92
C TYR A 254 -12.74 9.06 8.38
N ARG A 255 -12.99 8.01 7.59
CA ARG A 255 -13.95 6.92 7.90
C ARG A 255 -13.31 5.74 8.66
N CYS A 256 -12.05 5.83 9.07
CA CYS A 256 -11.36 4.75 9.79
C CYS A 256 -12.13 4.32 11.05
N SER A 257 -12.29 3.01 11.21
CA SER A 257 -12.86 2.36 12.38
C SER A 257 -11.80 2.19 13.49
N GLU A 258 -12.24 2.01 14.73
CA GLU A 258 -11.32 1.65 15.84
C GLU A 258 -10.54 0.36 15.50
N GLU A 259 -11.21 -0.63 14.94
CA GLU A 259 -10.59 -1.88 14.49
C GLU A 259 -9.50 -1.65 13.42
N GLY A 260 -9.77 -0.80 12.43
CA GLY A 260 -8.80 -0.43 11.40
C GLY A 260 -7.58 0.28 11.99
N LEU A 261 -7.80 1.18 12.95
CA LEU A 261 -6.75 1.89 13.66
C LEU A 261 -5.89 0.95 14.53
N GLU A 262 -6.50 0.06 15.32
CA GLU A 262 -5.80 -0.95 16.11
C GLU A 262 -4.95 -1.87 15.24
N TYR A 263 -5.53 -2.35 14.14
CA TYR A 263 -4.83 -3.21 13.20
C TYR A 263 -3.62 -2.51 12.61
N ALA A 264 -3.79 -1.28 12.10
CA ALA A 264 -2.70 -0.49 11.54
C ALA A 264 -1.60 -0.23 12.58
N ALA A 265 -1.97 0.10 13.82
CA ALA A 265 -1.02 0.30 14.90
C ALA A 265 -0.16 -0.95 15.16
N LYS A 266 -0.77 -2.15 15.15
CA LYS A 266 -0.06 -3.43 15.36
C LYS A 266 0.81 -3.84 14.16
N GLN A 267 0.39 -3.49 12.95
CA GLN A 267 1.08 -3.89 11.73
C GLN A 267 2.13 -2.89 11.24
N CYS A 268 2.19 -1.68 11.80
CA CYS A 268 3.18 -0.65 11.46
C CYS A 268 4.13 -0.35 12.64
N PRO A 269 4.99 -1.28 13.08
CA PRO A 269 5.90 -1.06 14.21
C PRO A 269 7.06 -0.10 13.87
N ALA A 270 7.40 0.06 12.59
CA ALA A 270 8.49 0.90 12.11
C ALA A 270 8.09 2.37 11.95
N LEU A 271 6.89 2.74 12.40
CA LEU A 271 6.31 4.05 12.16
C LEU A 271 7.14 5.17 12.79
N LYS A 272 7.43 6.18 11.95
CA LYS A 272 8.10 7.44 12.31
C LYS A 272 7.15 8.61 12.30
N VAL A 273 6.15 8.59 11.41
CA VAL A 273 5.18 9.66 11.23
C VAL A 273 3.78 9.10 11.35
N PHE A 274 3.02 9.60 12.32
CA PHE A 274 1.61 9.27 12.47
C PHE A 274 0.74 10.52 12.38
N GLY A 275 -0.34 10.44 11.61
CA GLY A 275 -1.30 11.51 11.44
C GLY A 275 -2.75 11.02 11.45
N LEU A 276 -3.64 11.83 12.01
CA LEU A 276 -5.10 11.64 11.90
C LEU A 276 -5.76 12.89 11.34
N HIS A 277 -6.78 12.68 10.51
CA HIS A 277 -7.72 13.72 10.09
C HIS A 277 -8.64 14.09 11.26
N GLY A 278 -9.19 15.31 11.25
CA GLY A 278 -9.82 15.95 12.42
C GLY A 278 -10.85 15.09 13.16
N TYR A 279 -11.86 14.59 12.45
CA TYR A 279 -12.93 13.79 13.07
C TYR A 279 -12.44 12.47 13.68
N LEU A 280 -11.39 11.86 13.13
CA LEU A 280 -10.83 10.61 13.67
C LEU A 280 -10.15 10.83 15.00
N SER A 281 -9.49 11.99 15.17
CA SER A 281 -8.89 12.37 16.45
C SER A 281 -9.97 12.33 17.55
N LEU A 282 -11.15 12.90 17.31
CA LEU A 282 -12.24 12.91 18.29
C LEU A 282 -12.77 11.51 18.57
N LYS A 283 -13.11 10.75 17.51
CA LYS A 283 -13.73 9.42 17.64
C LYS A 283 -12.86 8.42 18.40
N ASN A 284 -11.54 8.47 18.21
CA ASN A 284 -10.60 7.49 18.75
C ASN A 284 -9.84 7.98 20.00
N ALA A 285 -10.36 9.01 20.67
CA ALA A 285 -9.74 9.65 21.83
C ALA A 285 -9.28 8.68 22.93
N SER A 286 -10.11 7.67 23.24
CA SER A 286 -9.87 6.72 24.34
C SER A 286 -8.83 5.65 24.00
N ILE A 287 -8.54 5.45 22.72
CA ILE A 287 -7.69 4.35 22.23
C ILE A 287 -6.32 4.83 21.78
N ILE A 288 -6.21 6.00 21.14
CA ILE A 288 -4.94 6.51 20.61
C ILE A 288 -3.82 6.50 21.66
N PRO A 289 -4.01 7.00 22.90
CA PRO A 289 -2.95 6.93 23.92
C PRO A 289 -2.42 5.51 24.16
N LYS A 290 -3.31 4.50 24.15
CA LYS A 290 -2.95 3.09 24.39
C LYS A 290 -2.15 2.47 23.25
N LEU A 291 -2.21 3.07 22.06
CA LEU A 291 -1.55 2.57 20.85
C LEU A 291 -0.13 3.14 20.68
N ILE A 292 0.19 4.29 21.27
CA ILE A 292 1.50 4.97 21.14
C ILE A 292 2.68 4.03 21.46
N ARG A 293 2.53 3.14 22.46
CA ARG A 293 3.56 2.15 22.84
C ARG A 293 4.01 1.21 21.70
N ASN A 294 3.22 1.08 20.64
CA ASN A 294 3.56 0.26 19.48
C ASN A 294 4.58 0.95 18.54
N TRP A 295 4.76 2.28 18.64
CA TRP A 295 5.55 3.09 17.71
C TRP A 295 6.80 3.68 18.38
N LYS A 296 7.74 2.81 18.73
CA LYS A 296 8.99 3.22 19.44
C LYS A 296 9.86 4.18 18.62
N ASN A 297 9.73 4.15 17.30
CA ASN A 297 10.46 4.99 16.36
C ASN A 297 9.70 6.28 15.99
N LEU A 298 8.58 6.59 16.66
CA LEU A 298 7.79 7.77 16.33
C LEU A 298 8.60 9.05 16.54
N GLU A 299 8.67 9.84 15.48
CA GLU A 299 9.41 11.09 15.37
C GLU A 299 8.45 12.29 15.27
N VAL A 300 7.32 12.08 14.56
CA VAL A 300 6.34 13.12 14.21
C VAL A 300 4.92 12.66 14.52
N LEU A 301 4.16 13.50 15.22
CA LEU A 301 2.73 13.31 15.45
C LEU A 301 1.94 14.51 14.94
N ARG A 302 0.93 14.25 14.09
CA ARG A 302 -0.04 15.24 13.64
C ARG A 302 -1.45 14.86 14.09
N LEU A 303 -2.06 15.71 14.91
CA LEU A 303 -3.45 15.58 15.30
C LEU A 303 -4.16 16.90 14.96
N MET A 304 -5.09 16.85 14.02
CA MET A 304 -5.94 18.00 13.73
C MET A 304 -7.17 17.96 14.64
N MET A 305 -7.64 19.12 15.10
CA MET A 305 -8.79 19.25 16.00
C MET A 305 -8.68 18.27 17.19
N ALA A 306 -7.48 18.19 17.77
CA ALA A 306 -7.17 17.24 18.82
C ALA A 306 -7.80 17.72 20.15
N PRO A 307 -8.75 16.98 20.74
CA PRO A 307 -9.37 17.37 21.99
C PRO A 307 -8.48 16.99 23.19
N HIS A 308 -8.99 17.27 24.39
CA HIS A 308 -8.47 17.14 25.76
C HIS A 308 -7.61 15.91 26.16
N TYR A 309 -7.37 14.93 25.28
CA TYR A 309 -6.53 13.75 25.56
C TYR A 309 -5.06 13.90 25.09
N VAL A 310 -4.70 15.05 24.52
CA VAL A 310 -3.30 15.34 24.15
C VAL A 310 -2.35 15.09 25.32
N PRO A 311 -2.64 15.53 26.58
CA PRO A 311 -1.77 15.24 27.72
C PRO A 311 -1.44 13.74 27.89
N GLU A 312 -2.43 12.85 27.79
CA GLU A 312 -2.27 11.40 27.89
C GLU A 312 -1.38 10.85 26.78
N ILE A 313 -1.50 11.37 25.56
CA ILE A 313 -0.61 11.00 24.45
C ILE A 313 0.82 11.44 24.74
N LEU A 314 1.01 12.67 25.22
CA LEU A 314 2.36 13.19 25.48
C LEU A 314 3.06 12.41 26.60
N ILE A 315 2.31 11.96 27.61
CA ILE A 315 2.83 11.02 28.62
C ILE A 315 3.36 9.76 27.92
N GLN A 316 2.55 9.12 27.06
CA GLN A 316 2.93 7.89 26.39
C GLN A 316 4.12 8.08 25.44
N ILE A 317 4.18 9.22 24.73
CA ILE A 317 5.32 9.59 23.88
C ILE A 317 6.59 9.71 24.71
N SER A 318 6.54 10.42 25.85
CA SER A 318 7.72 10.58 26.72
C SER A 318 8.27 9.23 27.23
N LEU A 319 7.38 8.27 27.47
CA LEU A 319 7.74 6.93 27.92
C LEU A 319 8.33 6.08 26.78
N HIS A 320 7.73 6.11 25.59
CA HIS A 320 7.96 5.10 24.55
C HIS A 320 8.73 5.57 23.31
N CYS A 321 8.70 6.87 22.97
CA CYS A 321 9.17 7.40 21.68
C CYS A 321 10.39 8.31 21.87
N LYS A 322 11.59 7.72 21.94
CA LYS A 322 12.83 8.45 22.31
C LYS A 322 13.36 9.40 21.24
N ASN A 323 12.93 9.24 19.99
CA ASN A 323 13.33 10.07 18.87
C ASN A 323 12.28 11.13 18.51
N PHE A 324 11.24 11.31 19.32
CA PHE A 324 10.17 12.26 19.05
C PHE A 324 10.68 13.70 19.08
N PHE A 325 10.45 14.45 18.01
CA PHE A 325 10.95 15.83 17.90
C PHE A 325 9.95 16.82 17.29
N GLN A 326 8.82 16.36 16.73
CA GLN A 326 7.85 17.22 16.08
C GLN A 326 6.40 16.92 16.46
N LEU A 327 5.71 17.95 16.96
CA LEU A 327 4.30 17.91 17.29
C LEU A 327 3.53 18.92 16.43
N MET A 328 2.44 18.46 15.81
CA MET A 328 1.56 19.29 14.99
C MET A 328 0.13 19.20 15.52
N LEU A 329 -0.40 20.32 16.01
CA LEU A 329 -1.76 20.46 16.53
C LEU A 329 -2.52 21.57 15.77
N PRO A 330 -2.62 21.50 14.43
CA PRO A 330 -3.33 22.53 13.68
C PRO A 330 -4.80 22.59 14.11
N LYS A 331 -5.36 23.81 14.16
CA LYS A 331 -6.77 24.06 14.49
C LYS A 331 -7.25 23.39 15.79
N SER A 332 -6.34 23.21 16.75
CA SER A 332 -6.64 22.53 18.02
C SER A 332 -6.75 23.53 19.16
N TYR A 333 -7.41 23.14 20.25
CA TYR A 333 -7.41 23.93 21.49
C TYR A 333 -6.17 23.57 22.32
N VAL A 334 -5.34 24.56 22.67
CA VAL A 334 -4.18 24.39 23.55
C VAL A 334 -4.41 25.21 24.82
N GLY A 335 -5.14 24.61 25.75
CA GLY A 335 -5.41 25.17 27.07
C GLY A 335 -4.25 24.95 28.05
N ASP A 336 -4.52 25.28 29.31
CA ASP A 336 -3.53 25.21 30.38
C ASP A 336 -2.98 23.79 30.57
N ASN A 337 -3.85 22.77 30.44
CA ASN A 337 -3.48 21.36 30.58
C ASN A 337 -2.58 20.91 29.44
N GLU A 338 -2.93 21.24 28.19
CA GLU A 338 -2.16 20.87 27.00
C GLU A 338 -0.80 21.57 27.00
N ALA A 339 -0.75 22.87 27.29
CA ALA A 339 0.51 23.62 27.40
C ALA A 339 1.40 23.07 28.52
N SER A 340 0.82 22.78 29.69
CA SER A 340 1.54 22.16 30.81
C SER A 340 2.10 20.79 30.44
N ALA A 341 1.33 19.97 29.71
CA ALA A 341 1.78 18.66 29.25
C ALA A 341 2.91 18.77 28.22
N ILE A 342 2.83 19.72 27.28
CA ILE A 342 3.91 19.97 26.31
C ILE A 342 5.22 20.28 27.04
N VAL A 343 5.20 21.22 28.00
CA VAL A 343 6.42 21.62 28.71
C VAL A 343 6.95 20.52 29.65
N ALA A 344 6.06 19.71 30.23
CA ALA A 344 6.43 18.65 31.17
C ALA A 344 7.02 17.42 30.45
N TYR A 345 6.39 17.00 29.34
CA TYR A 345 6.70 15.73 28.70
C TYR A 345 7.53 15.88 27.42
N LEU A 346 7.56 17.06 26.80
CA LEU A 346 8.32 17.36 25.59
C LEU A 346 9.28 18.57 25.75
N PRO A 347 10.09 18.64 26.82
CA PRO A 347 10.94 19.82 27.07
C PRO A 347 12.01 20.07 25.98
N LYS A 348 12.36 19.04 25.21
CA LYS A 348 13.36 19.07 24.12
C LYS A 348 12.74 19.08 22.71
N ILE A 349 11.46 19.43 22.61
CA ILE A 349 10.78 19.47 21.31
C ILE A 349 11.48 20.47 20.39
N LYS A 350 11.69 20.07 19.13
CA LYS A 350 12.37 20.91 18.14
C LYS A 350 11.37 21.66 17.28
N HIS A 351 10.29 21.00 16.85
CA HIS A 351 9.32 21.58 15.95
C HIS A 351 7.91 21.52 16.55
N LEU A 352 7.26 22.67 16.66
CA LEU A 352 5.89 22.79 17.14
C LEU A 352 5.05 23.59 16.15
N PHE A 353 3.99 22.97 15.62
CA PHE A 353 3.10 23.59 14.64
C PHE A 353 1.68 23.67 15.20
N LEU A 354 1.21 24.88 15.45
CA LEU A 354 -0.09 25.20 16.04
C LEU A 354 -0.93 26.09 15.12
N LYS A 355 -0.65 26.16 13.82
CA LYS A 355 -1.38 27.01 12.87
C LYS A 355 -2.90 26.87 13.04
N GLY A 356 -3.62 27.97 13.20
CA GLY A 356 -5.07 27.97 13.39
C GLY A 356 -5.55 27.59 14.81
N ALA A 357 -4.65 27.33 15.75
CA ALA A 357 -5.01 26.88 17.10
C ALA A 357 -5.58 28.01 17.95
N THR A 358 -6.41 27.64 18.92
CA THR A 358 -6.86 28.53 20.00
C THR A 358 -5.92 28.35 21.18
N ILE A 359 -5.08 29.35 21.45
CA ILE A 359 -4.05 29.33 22.50
C ILE A 359 -3.93 30.69 23.17
N GLU A 360 -4.21 30.73 24.47
CA GLU A 360 -4.04 31.97 25.24
C GLU A 360 -2.56 32.37 25.32
N LYS A 361 -2.28 33.68 25.28
CA LYS A 361 -0.92 34.24 25.46
C LYS A 361 -0.15 33.57 26.61
N LYS A 362 -0.77 33.41 27.78
CA LYS A 362 -0.12 32.80 28.96
C LYS A 362 0.42 31.39 28.70
N ASN A 363 -0.28 30.61 27.87
CA ASN A 363 0.06 29.23 27.53
C ASN A 363 1.18 29.19 26.49
N LEU A 364 1.16 30.10 25.51
CA LEU A 364 2.25 30.25 24.56
C LEU A 364 3.55 30.71 25.26
N VAL A 365 3.46 31.70 26.16
CA VAL A 365 4.58 32.15 27.00
C VAL A 365 5.15 31.00 27.83
N MET A 366 4.28 30.15 28.40
CA MET A 366 4.70 28.97 29.17
C MET A 366 5.56 28.02 28.32
N ILE A 367 5.11 27.74 27.09
CA ILE A 367 5.84 26.89 26.13
C ILE A 367 7.18 27.52 25.78
N LEU A 368 7.20 28.79 25.36
CA LEU A 368 8.42 29.49 24.95
C LEU A 368 9.49 29.54 26.06
N ARG A 369 9.08 29.70 27.32
CA ARG A 369 10.03 29.74 28.45
C ARG A 369 10.68 28.41 28.77
N ARG A 370 10.00 27.29 28.48
CA ARG A 370 10.40 25.93 28.89
C ARG A 370 10.97 25.09 27.76
N CYS A 371 10.42 25.17 26.56
CA CYS A 371 10.85 24.44 25.37
C CYS A 371 11.97 25.19 24.63
N ARG A 372 13.18 25.22 25.21
CA ARG A 372 14.30 26.06 24.74
C ARG A 372 15.07 25.49 23.54
N GLU A 373 14.78 24.25 23.15
CA GLU A 373 15.39 23.60 21.97
C GLU A 373 14.54 23.76 20.69
N LEU A 374 13.51 24.63 20.74
CA LEU A 374 12.68 24.92 19.57
C LEU A 374 13.51 25.52 18.43
N VAL A 375 13.42 24.87 17.28
CA VAL A 375 14.00 25.29 16.01
C VAL A 375 12.93 25.90 15.10
N ARG A 376 11.71 25.35 15.16
CA ARG A 376 10.56 25.81 14.36
C ARG A 376 9.34 25.93 15.26
N LEU A 377 8.72 27.10 15.24
CA LEU A 377 7.44 27.36 15.90
C LEU A 377 6.53 28.09 14.92
N ASP A 378 5.42 27.45 14.54
CA ASP A 378 4.40 28.04 13.67
C ASP A 378 3.12 28.22 14.46
N VAL A 379 2.80 29.46 14.80
CA VAL A 379 1.59 29.89 15.50
C VAL A 379 0.84 30.91 14.64
N ARG A 380 0.83 30.73 13.32
CA ARG A 380 0.05 31.56 12.39
C ARG A 380 -1.44 31.34 12.53
N ASP A 381 -2.22 32.36 12.21
CA ASP A 381 -3.70 32.31 12.22
C ASP A 381 -4.28 31.80 13.55
N CYS A 382 -3.57 31.97 14.66
CA CYS A 382 -4.02 31.53 15.98
C CYS A 382 -4.93 32.56 16.63
N PHE A 383 -5.75 32.09 17.57
CA PHE A 383 -6.66 32.92 18.36
C PHE A 383 -6.15 33.08 19.78
N LEU A 384 -6.44 34.24 20.40
CA LEU A 384 -6.20 34.59 21.80
C LEU A 384 -4.79 35.10 22.15
N PHE A 385 -4.03 35.55 21.14
CA PHE A 385 -2.86 36.42 21.30
C PHE A 385 -2.64 37.24 20.02
N GLU A 386 -2.02 38.42 20.15
CA GLU A 386 -1.70 39.28 19.02
C GLU A 386 -0.35 38.92 18.38
N GLU A 387 -0.28 38.90 17.05
CA GLU A 387 0.97 38.68 16.31
C GLU A 387 2.06 39.72 16.65
N SER A 388 1.67 40.93 17.04
CA SER A 388 2.57 42.03 17.42
C SER A 388 2.92 42.06 18.92
N ASP A 389 2.60 41.01 19.69
CA ASP A 389 2.87 40.97 21.12
C ASP A 389 4.38 40.98 21.42
N ALA A 390 4.87 42.06 22.05
CA ALA A 390 6.29 42.28 22.30
C ALA A 390 6.94 41.19 23.18
N GLU A 391 6.22 40.64 24.16
CA GLU A 391 6.76 39.59 25.04
C GLU A 391 6.93 38.28 24.26
N ILE A 392 5.97 37.92 23.41
CA ILE A 392 6.06 36.74 22.53
C ILE A 392 7.22 36.89 21.55
N LEU A 393 7.36 38.05 20.89
CA LEU A 393 8.43 38.32 19.94
C LEU A 393 9.82 38.25 20.61
N GLU A 394 9.96 38.81 21.81
CA GLU A 394 11.20 38.74 22.58
C GLU A 394 11.54 37.29 22.95
N LEU A 395 10.57 36.55 23.51
CA LEU A 395 10.76 35.16 23.92
C LEU A 395 11.08 34.24 22.74
N ALA A 396 10.49 34.48 21.57
CA ALA A 396 10.68 33.68 20.37
C ALA A 396 11.92 34.08 19.53
N SER A 397 12.61 35.17 19.87
CA SER A 397 13.73 35.74 19.09
C SER A 397 14.90 34.78 18.81
N HIS A 398 15.07 33.75 19.64
CA HIS A 398 16.11 32.74 19.49
C HIS A 398 15.71 31.55 18.60
N ILE A 399 14.44 31.46 18.19
CA ILE A 399 13.91 30.36 17.39
C ILE A 399 14.16 30.69 15.90
N PRO A 400 14.99 29.90 15.18
CA PRO A 400 15.38 30.22 13.79
C PRO A 400 14.21 30.38 12.81
N SER A 401 13.10 29.67 13.03
CA SER A 401 11.89 29.76 12.20
C SER A 401 10.67 29.92 13.10
N PHE A 402 10.47 31.13 13.61
CA PHE A 402 9.25 31.55 14.28
C PHE A 402 8.29 32.24 13.29
N ARG A 403 7.01 31.88 13.33
CA ARG A 403 5.93 32.48 12.52
C ARG A 403 4.68 32.68 13.36
N CYS A 404 4.10 33.87 13.32
CA CYS A 404 2.89 34.22 14.07
C CYS A 404 1.91 35.09 13.28
N GLU A 405 2.12 35.25 11.97
CA GLU A 405 1.30 36.08 11.11
C GLU A 405 -0.17 35.62 11.08
N GLY A 406 -1.09 36.58 11.10
CA GLY A 406 -2.54 36.36 11.11
C GLY A 406 -3.12 36.03 12.48
N SER A 407 -2.31 36.00 13.54
CA SER A 407 -2.78 35.69 14.90
C SER A 407 -3.38 36.90 15.59
N THR A 408 -4.56 36.71 16.17
CA THR A 408 -5.38 37.81 16.71
C THR A 408 -5.85 37.53 18.13
N HIS A 409 -5.88 38.57 18.95
CA HIS A 409 -6.59 38.55 20.23
C HIS A 409 -8.10 38.71 20.02
N ILE A 410 -8.88 38.19 20.96
CA ILE A 410 -10.33 38.36 21.00
C ILE A 410 -10.66 39.07 22.30
N ASP A 411 -10.99 40.36 22.20
CA ASP A 411 -11.26 41.20 23.38
C ASP A 411 -12.60 40.86 24.04
N ASN A 412 -13.59 40.48 23.25
CA ASN A 412 -14.93 40.17 23.72
C ASN A 412 -14.94 38.80 24.43
N TYR A 413 -15.40 38.79 25.69
CA TYR A 413 -15.47 37.58 26.50
C TYR A 413 -16.39 36.51 25.88
N GLU A 414 -17.56 36.89 25.35
CA GLU A 414 -18.48 35.96 24.71
C GLU A 414 -17.87 35.36 23.45
N ASP A 415 -17.25 36.16 22.59
CA ASP A 415 -16.58 35.68 21.38
C ASP A 415 -15.39 34.76 21.71
N ARG A 416 -14.65 35.08 22.78
CA ARG A 416 -13.57 34.23 23.29
C ARG A 416 -14.11 32.88 23.77
N GLU A 417 -15.16 32.88 24.58
CA GLU A 417 -15.77 31.63 25.06
C GLU A 417 -16.39 30.84 23.91
N LEU A 418 -16.99 31.51 22.92
CA LEU A 418 -17.49 30.89 21.68
C LEU A 418 -16.34 30.27 20.89
N GLN A 419 -15.23 30.95 20.68
CA GLN A 419 -14.07 30.40 19.97
C GLN A 419 -13.50 29.16 20.68
N ILE A 420 -13.37 29.20 22.00
CA ILE A 420 -12.95 28.06 22.81
C ILE A 420 -13.96 26.91 22.68
N ALA A 421 -15.24 27.22 22.74
CA ALA A 421 -16.33 26.27 22.61
C ALA A 421 -16.36 25.61 21.21
N LEU A 422 -16.18 26.37 20.13
CA LEU A 422 -16.11 25.88 18.76
C LEU A 422 -14.94 24.91 18.59
N CYS A 423 -13.74 25.28 19.03
CA CYS A 423 -12.58 24.37 18.99
C CYS A 423 -12.77 23.11 19.84
N ARG A 424 -13.62 23.13 20.87
CA ARG A 424 -13.96 21.97 21.70
C ARG A 424 -15.12 21.14 21.14
N MET A 425 -16.05 21.74 20.39
CA MET A 425 -17.32 21.14 19.99
C MET A 425 -17.42 20.75 18.51
N GLU A 426 -16.60 21.29 17.61
CA GLU A 426 -16.80 21.07 16.16
C GLU A 426 -16.43 19.65 15.71
N GLY A 427 -17.41 18.76 15.83
CA GLY A 427 -17.46 17.44 15.19
C GLY A 427 -18.60 17.30 14.16
N ASN A 428 -19.45 18.32 13.95
CA ASN A 428 -20.58 18.26 13.03
C ASN A 428 -20.86 19.65 12.42
N ASN A 429 -20.91 19.77 11.09
CA ASN A 429 -21.40 20.91 10.30
C ASN A 429 -20.44 22.07 9.96
N PHE A 430 -19.31 21.78 9.34
CA PHE A 430 -18.80 22.68 8.30
C PHE A 430 -18.43 21.89 7.05
N SER A 431 -18.93 22.34 5.89
CA SER A 431 -18.38 21.92 4.61
C SER A 431 -16.92 22.35 4.61
N LEU A 432 -16.02 21.37 4.53
CA LEU A 432 -14.62 21.56 4.20
C LEU A 432 -14.57 22.23 2.82
N GLY A 433 -14.69 23.56 2.79
CA GLY A 433 -14.22 24.36 1.66
C GLY A 433 -12.75 24.00 1.41
N GLU A 434 -12.27 24.23 0.20
CA GLU A 434 -10.87 23.99 -0.16
C GLU A 434 -9.95 24.81 0.74
N TRP A 435 -9.55 24.22 1.86
CA TRP A 435 -8.55 24.79 2.75
C TRP A 435 -7.21 24.34 2.24
N ASP A 436 -6.34 25.31 1.91
CA ASP A 436 -4.99 25.13 1.39
C ASP A 436 -4.41 23.80 1.85
N ASN A 437 -4.22 22.90 0.90
CA ASN A 437 -3.49 21.67 1.08
C ASN A 437 -2.12 22.03 1.71
N PRO A 438 -1.92 21.87 3.03
CA PRO A 438 -0.68 22.27 3.67
C PRO A 438 0.35 21.13 3.60
N PHE A 439 0.12 20.12 2.74
CA PHE A 439 1.00 18.98 2.58
C PHE A 439 2.25 19.38 1.80
N ASP A 440 3.14 20.09 2.49
CA ASP A 440 4.56 20.03 2.18
C ASP A 440 5.15 18.86 2.99
N TRP A 441 4.76 17.62 2.66
CA TRP A 441 5.43 16.41 3.17
C TRP A 441 6.89 16.31 2.68
N ASN A 442 7.35 17.23 1.82
CA ASN A 442 8.75 17.35 1.41
C ASN A 442 9.69 17.71 2.58
N PHE A 443 9.17 18.02 3.78
CA PHE A 443 9.99 18.23 4.97
C PHE A 443 10.43 16.94 5.69
N VAL A 444 10.00 15.75 5.23
CA VAL A 444 10.38 14.45 5.82
C VAL A 444 11.50 13.73 5.05
N SER A 445 12.07 14.35 4.01
CA SER A 445 13.26 13.81 3.30
C SER A 445 14.58 14.26 3.93
#